data_AF-G5S827-F1
#
_entry.id   AF-G5S827-F1
#
_cell.length_a   1.000
_cell.length_b   1.000
_cell.length_c   1.000
_cell.angle_alpha   90.00
_cell.angle_beta   90.00
_cell.angle_gamma   90.00
#
_symmetry.space_group_name_H-M   'P 1'
#
loop_
_entity.id
_entity.type
_entity.pdbx_description
1 polymer ?
#
loop_
_entity_poly.entity_id
_entity_poly.type
_entity_poly.pdbx_seq_one_letter_code
_entity_poly.pdbx_strand_id
1 'polypeptide(L)'
;MTQYQALIIGFGKAGKTLAATLAKTGWRVAIIEQSASMFGGTCINIGCIPTKTLVHDAEREGDFSVAMQRKAAVVNLSPPGTPR
;
A
#
# COMPACT_ATOMS: atom_id res chain seq x y z
N MET A 1 14.20 -21.26 -16.48
CA MET A 1 13.15 -20.54 -15.73
C MET A 1 13.47 -20.61 -14.25
N THR A 2 13.41 -19.50 -13.52
CA THR A 2 13.60 -19.49 -12.06
C THR A 2 12.32 -19.97 -11.39
N GLN A 3 12.42 -21.02 -10.56
CA GLN A 3 11.29 -21.45 -9.73
C GLN A 3 11.18 -20.60 -8.47
N TYR A 4 9.94 -20.24 -8.12
CA TYR A 4 9.58 -19.59 -6.85
C TYR A 4 8.92 -20.62 -5.94
N GLN A 5 9.19 -20.53 -4.64
CA GLN A 5 8.57 -21.40 -3.64
C GLN A 5 7.20 -20.87 -3.20
N ALA A 6 6.97 -19.57 -3.34
CA ALA A 6 5.67 -18.96 -3.13
C ALA A 6 5.40 -17.85 -4.15
N LEU A 7 4.18 -17.84 -4.69
CA LEU A 7 3.65 -16.81 -5.55
C LEU A 7 2.40 -16.23 -4.87
N ILE A 8 2.38 -14.91 -4.70
CA ILE A 8 1.30 -14.20 -4.01
C ILE A 8 0.68 -13.21 -5.00
N ILE A 9 -0.63 -13.28 -5.18
CA ILE A 9 -1.37 -12.40 -6.09
C ILE A 9 -2.07 -11.34 -5.25
N GLY A 10 -1.67 -10.08 -5.43
CA GLY A 10 -2.16 -8.90 -4.74
C GLY A 10 -1.26 -8.43 -3.59
N PHE A 11 -1.01 -7.12 -3.53
CA PHE A 11 -0.25 -6.45 -2.47
C PHE A 11 -1.14 -6.11 -1.25
N GLY A 12 -2.14 -6.95 -0.96
CA GLY A 12 -3.03 -6.79 0.19
C GLY A 12 -2.30 -6.98 1.53
N LYS A 13 -2.99 -6.70 2.64
CA LYS A 13 -2.43 -6.82 4.01
C LYS A 13 -1.85 -8.22 4.26
N ALA A 14 -2.61 -9.27 3.98
CA ALA A 14 -2.14 -10.65 4.16
C ALA A 14 -1.00 -10.97 3.19
N GLY A 15 -1.13 -10.64 1.91
CA GLY A 15 -0.15 -10.96 0.88
C GLY A 15 1.22 -10.38 1.16
N LYS A 16 1.32 -9.07 1.43
CA LYS A 16 2.61 -8.42 1.70
C LYS A 16 3.26 -8.90 3.01
N THR A 17 2.45 -9.19 4.04
CA THR A 17 2.95 -9.71 5.31
C THR A 17 3.47 -11.14 5.15
N LEU A 18 2.71 -12.02 4.50
CA LEU A 18 3.14 -13.40 4.25
C LEU A 18 4.39 -13.44 3.37
N ALA A 19 4.44 -12.62 2.33
CA ALA A 19 5.61 -12.55 1.44
C ALA A 19 6.88 -12.19 2.20
N ALA A 20 6.81 -11.17 3.05
CA ALA A 20 7.94 -10.75 3.88
C ALA A 20 8.35 -11.84 4.88
N THR A 21 7.38 -12.52 5.50
CA THR A 21 7.65 -13.63 6.42
C THR A 21 8.35 -14.79 5.72
N LEU A 22 7.84 -15.24 4.56
CA LEU A 22 8.44 -16.34 3.79
C LEU A 22 9.84 -15.97 3.26
N ALA A 23 10.02 -14.74 2.77
CA ALA A 23 11.32 -14.26 2.34
C ALA A 23 12.35 -14.28 3.49
N LYS A 24 11.95 -13.89 4.70
CA LYS A 24 12.79 -13.97 5.91
C LYS A 24 13.17 -15.40 6.28
N THR A 25 12.35 -16.39 5.93
CA THR A 25 12.69 -17.82 6.08
C THR A 25 13.56 -18.37 4.94
N GLY A 26 14.06 -17.51 4.05
CA GLY A 26 14.92 -17.90 2.93
C GLY A 26 14.18 -18.37 1.68
N TRP A 27 12.86 -18.27 1.64
CA TRP A 27 12.09 -18.68 0.46
C TRP A 27 12.27 -17.66 -0.66
N ARG A 28 12.37 -18.16 -1.90
CA ARG A 28 12.23 -17.30 -3.09
C ARG A 28 10.75 -17.02 -3.33
N VAL A 29 10.32 -15.79 -3.06
CA VAL A 29 8.92 -15.36 -3.12
C VAL A 29 8.73 -14.32 -4.22
N ALA A 30 7.62 -14.42 -4.96
CA ALA A 30 7.17 -13.38 -5.88
C ALA A 30 5.80 -12.84 -5.43
N ILE A 31 5.61 -11.53 -5.53
CA ILE A 31 4.31 -10.87 -5.40
C ILE A 31 3.97 -10.26 -6.75
N ILE A 32 2.75 -10.50 -7.22
CA ILE A 32 2.21 -9.90 -8.44
C ILE A 32 1.10 -8.95 -8.03
N GLU A 33 1.21 -7.69 -8.42
CA GLU A 33 0.19 -6.67 -8.19
C GLU A 33 -0.23 -6.09 -9.55
N GLN A 34 -1.53 -5.87 -9.73
CA GLN A 34 -2.08 -5.43 -11.00
C GLN A 34 -1.79 -3.95 -11.29
N SER A 35 -1.62 -3.12 -10.25
CA SER A 35 -1.43 -1.68 -10.40
C SER A 35 -0.30 -1.14 -9.54
N ALA A 36 0.58 -0.35 -10.14
CA ALA A 36 1.61 0.41 -9.42
C ALA A 36 1.01 1.37 -8.38
N SER A 37 -0.18 1.91 -8.63
CA SER A 37 -0.91 2.76 -7.68
C SER A 37 -1.49 2.00 -6.47
N MET A 38 -1.38 0.67 -6.45
CA MET A 38 -1.93 -0.20 -5.40
C MET A 38 -0.84 -0.85 -4.55
N PHE A 39 0.42 -0.41 -4.64
CA PHE A 39 1.45 -0.84 -3.70
C PHE A 39 1.03 -0.55 -2.25
N GLY A 40 1.13 -1.56 -1.40
CA GLY A 40 0.59 -1.53 -0.04
C GLY A 40 -0.86 -1.99 0.10
N GLY A 41 -1.60 -2.11 -1.01
CA GLY A 41 -2.96 -2.66 -1.10
C GLY A 41 -4.06 -1.67 -0.72
N THR A 42 -5.31 -2.17 -0.68
CA THR A 42 -6.52 -1.38 -0.42
C THR A 42 -6.42 -0.50 0.81
N CYS A 43 -5.99 -1.06 1.95
CA CYS A 43 -5.94 -0.32 3.22
C CYS A 43 -5.09 0.96 3.13
N ILE A 44 -4.02 0.96 2.33
CA ILE A 44 -3.12 2.10 2.19
C ILE A 44 -3.68 3.11 1.18
N ASN A 45 -4.21 2.64 0.04
CA ASN A 45 -4.47 3.53 -1.09
C ASN A 45 -5.91 4.07 -1.15
N ILE A 46 -6.90 3.25 -0.77
CA ILE A 46 -8.33 3.60 -0.94
C ILE A 46 -9.22 3.23 0.26
N GLY A 47 -8.64 2.62 1.29
CA GLY A 47 -9.35 2.15 2.48
C GLY A 47 -8.98 2.95 3.73
N CYS A 48 -8.43 2.27 4.72
CA CYS A 48 -8.23 2.78 6.08
C CYS A 48 -7.43 4.09 6.15
N ILE A 49 -6.27 4.17 5.50
CA ILE A 49 -5.38 5.34 5.60
C ILE A 49 -6.04 6.62 5.06
N PRO A 50 -6.52 6.67 3.80
CA PRO A 50 -7.14 7.89 3.30
C PRO A 50 -8.44 8.23 4.03
N THR A 51 -9.27 7.24 4.38
CA THR A 51 -10.54 7.49 5.08
C THR A 51 -10.33 8.01 6.49
N LYS A 52 -9.42 7.41 7.26
CA LYS A 52 -9.13 7.87 8.63
C LYS A 52 -8.34 9.17 8.66
N THR A 53 -7.61 9.51 7.60
CA THR A 53 -7.00 10.83 7.45
C THR A 53 -8.08 11.90 7.31
N LEU A 54 -9.10 11.67 6.47
CA LEU A 54 -10.22 12.60 6.31
C LEU A 54 -11.06 12.72 7.60
N VAL A 55 -11.38 11.60 8.26
CA VAL A 55 -12.14 11.62 9.54
C VAL A 55 -11.40 12.43 10.59
N HIS A 56 -10.09 12.21 10.74
CA HIS A 56 -9.24 12.95 11.67
C HIS A 56 -9.24 14.47 11.42
N ASP A 57 -9.30 14.89 10.16
CA ASP A 57 -9.30 16.31 9.78
C ASP A 57 -10.68 16.94 9.94
N ALA A 58 -11.75 16.16 9.68
CA ALA A 58 -13.12 16.58 9.94
C ALA A 58 -13.37 16.83 11.44
N GLU A 59 -12.83 15.97 12.33
CA GLU A 59 -12.89 16.14 13.79
C GLU A 59 -12.19 17.41 14.29
N ARG A 60 -11.31 18.02 13.48
CA ARG A 60 -10.57 19.24 13.80
C ARG A 60 -11.14 20.48 13.10
N GLU A 61 -12.32 20.38 12.50
CA GLU A 61 -12.94 21.44 11.71
C GLU A 61 -12.01 21.95 10.58
N GLY A 62 -11.20 21.05 10.01
CA GLY A 62 -10.25 21.38 8.96
C GLY A 62 -10.95 21.73 7.65
N ASP A 63 -10.36 22.67 6.90
CA ASP A 63 -10.82 22.99 5.54
C ASP A 63 -10.74 21.76 4.62
N PHE A 64 -11.77 21.57 3.79
CA PHE A 64 -11.87 20.41 2.91
C PHE A 64 -10.71 20.33 1.91
N SER A 65 -10.26 21.47 1.39
CA SER A 65 -9.15 21.47 0.41
C SER A 65 -7.85 21.01 1.06
N VAL A 66 -7.60 21.43 2.31
CA VAL A 66 -6.44 21.00 3.11
C VAL A 66 -6.53 19.52 3.45
N ALA A 67 -7.70 19.03 3.88
CA ALA A 67 -7.91 17.61 4.17
C ALA A 67 -7.68 16.72 2.93
N MET A 68 -8.12 17.18 1.76
CA MET A 68 -7.91 16.48 0.48
C MET A 68 -6.44 16.47 0.05
N GLN A 69 -5.71 17.56 0.26
CA GLN A 69 -4.27 17.60 0.03
C GLN A 69 -3.53 16.61 0.95
N ARG A 70 -3.89 16.57 2.24
CA ARG A 70 -3.29 15.63 3.19
C ARG A 70 -3.61 14.18 2.85
N LYS A 71 -4.87 13.87 2.49
CA LYS A 71 -5.27 12.55 1.98
C LYS A 71 -4.38 12.12 0.81
N ALA A 72 -4.14 13.01 -0.17
CA ALA A 72 -3.28 12.70 -1.31
C ALA A 72 -1.82 12.48 -0.89
N ALA A 73 -1.31 13.22 0.10
CA ALA A 73 0.05 13.08 0.60
C ALA A 73 0.30 11.72 1.29
N VAL A 74 -0.65 11.21 2.08
CA VAL A 74 -0.46 9.95 2.85
C VAL A 74 -0.53 8.68 1.99
N VAL A 75 -1.04 8.77 0.77
CA VAL A 75 -1.11 7.64 -0.17
C VAL A 75 -0.02 7.69 -1.26
N ASN A 76 0.68 8.82 -1.40
CA ASN A 76 1.69 9.06 -2.44
C ASN A 76 3.12 8.74 -2.02
N LEU A 77 3.35 7.57 -1.42
CA LEU A 77 4.71 7.11 -1.13
C LEU A 77 5.24 6.27 -2.30
N SER A 78 5.66 6.92 -3.38
CA SER A 78 6.46 6.24 -4.41
C SER A 78 7.81 5.84 -3.81
N PRO A 79 8.29 4.59 -4.00
CA PRO A 79 9.68 4.23 -3.71
C PRO A 79 10.64 5.17 -4.45
N PRO A 80 11.80 5.53 -3.86
CA PRO A 80 12.81 6.31 -4.57
C PRO A 80 13.17 5.61 -5.90
N GLY A 81 13.04 6.31 -7.03
CA GLY A 81 13.46 5.82 -8.35
C GLY A 81 12.41 5.09 -9.20
N THR A 82 11.13 5.11 -8.83
CA THR A 82 10.06 4.55 -9.70
C THR A 82 9.08 5.65 -10.14
N PRO A 83 8.96 5.94 -11.47
CA PRO A 83 7.85 6.73 -11.98
C PRO A 83 6.54 5.96 -11.79
N ARG A 84 5.45 6.70 -11.57
CA ARG A 84 4.10 6.12 -11.46
C ARG A 84 3.55 5.65 -12.78
#